data_AF-A0A6L3XKQ1-F1
#
_entry.id   AF-A0A6L3XKQ1-F1
#
_cell.length_a   1.000
_cell.length_b   1.000
_cell.length_c   1.000
_cell.angle_alpha   90.00
_cell.angle_beta   90.00
_cell.angle_gamma   90.00
#
_symmetry.space_group_name_H-M   'P 1'
#
loop_
_entity.id
_entity.type
_entity.pdbx_description
1 polymer ?
#
loop_
_entity_poly.entity_id
_entity_poly.type
_entity_poly.pdbx_seq_one_letter_code
_entity_poly.pdbx_strand_id
1 'polypeptide(L)' 'MLDKICQLARDAGDAIMQVYDGAKPMDVVSKADDSPVTAADIAAHAVILKGLQALTPDIPVLSEEAPQSW' A
#
# COMPACT_ATOMS: atom_id res chain seq x y z
N MET A 1 -1.62 3.46 20.48
CA MET A 1 -2.20 3.49 19.11
C MET A 1 -1.19 4.04 18.12
N LEU A 2 -0.58 5.19 18.39
CA LEU A 2 0.48 5.77 17.56
C LEU A 2 1.61 4.78 17.23
N ASP A 3 2.14 4.06 18.21
CA ASP A 3 3.24 3.10 17.97
C ASP A 3 2.89 2.01 16.95
N LYS A 4 1.63 1.55 16.94
CA LYS A 4 1.15 0.55 15.98
C LYS A 4 1.07 1.12 14.56
N ILE A 5 0.67 2.38 14.44
CA ILE A 5 0.67 3.10 13.15
C ILE A 5 2.10 3.34 12.67
N CYS A 6 3.00 3.76 13.54
CA CYS A 6 4.41 3.92 13.20
C CYS A 6 5.04 2.61 12.76
N GLN A 7 4.68 1.48 13.40
CA GLN A 7 5.16 0.18 12.96
C GLN A 7 4.60 -0.20 11.60
N LEU A 8 3.30 -0.03 11.38
CA LEU A 8 2.67 -0.30 10.09
C LEU A 8 3.29 0.52 8.95
N ALA A 9 3.64 1.78 9.21
CA ALA A 9 4.34 2.63 8.24
C ALA A 9 5.75 2.11 7.92
N ARG A 10 6.48 1.57 8.91
CA ARG A 10 7.78 0.93 8.68
C ARG A 10 7.65 -0.35 7.86
N ASP A 11 6.68 -1.19 8.19
CA ASP A 11 6.41 -2.44 7.46
C ASP A 11 6.07 -2.17 5.99
N ALA A 12 5.33 -1.08 5.72
CA ALA A 12 5.04 -0.64 4.35
C ALA A 12 6.31 -0.13 3.64
N GLY A 13 7.18 0.59 4.34
CA GLY A 13 8.49 1.00 3.85
C GLY A 13 9.38 -0.19 3.48
N ASP A 14 9.40 -1.23 4.31
CA ASP A 14 10.14 -2.46 4.02
C ASP A 14 9.59 -3.16 2.77
N ALA A 15 8.27 -3.18 2.59
CA ALA A 15 7.63 -3.74 1.39
C ALA A 15 7.96 -2.94 0.11
N ILE A 16 8.11 -1.62 0.21
CA ILE A 16 8.60 -0.76 -0.88
C ILE A 16 10.05 -1.11 -1.22
N MET A 17 10.92 -1.21 -0.20
CA MET A 17 12.34 -1.51 -0.42
C MET A 17 12.56 -2.87 -1.07
N GLN A 18 11.73 -3.88 -0.77
CA GLN A 18 11.77 -5.17 -1.49
C GLN A 18 11.59 -5.03 -3.01
N VAL A 19 10.83 -4.05 -3.49
CA VAL A 19 10.68 -3.78 -4.92
C VAL A 19 11.95 -3.15 -5.48
N TYR A 20 12.51 -2.16 -4.78
CA TYR A 20 13.75 -1.49 -5.21
C TYR A 20 14.99 -2.39 -5.16
N ASP A 21 15.07 -3.29 -4.18
CA ASP A 21 16.16 -4.26 -4.02
C ASP A 21 16.08 -5.40 -5.06
N GLY A 22 15.08 -5.37 -5.94
CA GLY A 22 14.89 -6.36 -7.00
C GLY A 22 14.33 -7.70 -6.53
N ALA A 23 13.85 -7.80 -5.27
CA ALA A 23 13.13 -8.97 -4.79
C ALA A 23 11.73 -9.08 -5.41
N LYS A 24 11.21 -7.98 -5.98
CA LYS A 24 9.99 -7.93 -6.80
C LYS A 24 10.25 -7.13 -8.10
N PRO A 25 9.56 -7.45 -9.20
CA PRO A 25 9.68 -6.69 -10.43
C PRO A 25 9.23 -5.23 -10.24
N MET A 26 10.00 -4.30 -10.83
CA MET A 26 9.67 -2.87 -10.89
C MET A 26 8.67 -2.61 -12.03
N ASP A 27 7.50 -3.23 -11.93
CA ASP A 27 6.45 -3.05 -12.92
C ASP A 27 5.76 -1.70 -12.69
N VAL A 28 5.66 -0.92 -13.76
CA VAL A 28 4.85 0.30 -13.82
C VAL A 28 3.63 0.00 -14.68
N VAL A 29 2.45 0.18 -14.10
CA VAL A 29 1.17 -0.02 -14.76
C VAL A 29 0.45 1.33 -14.82
N SER A 30 -0.35 1.57 -15.85
CA SER A 30 -1.25 2.72 -15.88
C SER A 30 -2.59 2.33 -15.25
N LYS A 31 -3.09 3.15 -14.32
CA LYS A 31 -4.45 3.05 -13.78
C LYS A 31 -5.48 3.39 -14.87
N ALA A 32 -6.76 3.22 -14.55
CA ALA A 32 -7.87 3.51 -15.48
C ALA A 32 -7.95 4.99 -15.92
N ASP A 33 -7.34 5.89 -15.15
CA ASP A 33 -7.24 7.33 -15.42
C ASP A 33 -5.89 7.74 -16.04
N ASP A 34 -5.13 6.77 -16.58
CA ASP A 34 -3.78 6.93 -17.16
C ASP A 34 -2.70 7.40 -16.17
N SER A 35 -2.99 7.49 -14.87
CA SER A 35 -1.95 7.77 -13.88
C SER A 35 -1.01 6.56 -13.68
N PRO A 36 0.30 6.77 -13.51
CA PRO A 36 1.24 5.68 -13.28
C PRO A 36 1.08 5.14 -11.86
N VAL A 37 1.09 3.81 -11.73
CA VAL A 37 1.21 3.09 -10.46
C VAL A 37 2.36 2.09 -10.55
N THR A 38 3.16 2.00 -9.50
CA THR A 38 4.29 1.07 -9.44
C THR A 38 3.96 -0.13 -8.56
N ALA A 39 4.71 -1.22 -8.74
CA ALA A 39 4.68 -2.36 -7.84
C ALA A 39 4.97 -1.98 -6.37
N ALA A 40 5.73 -0.90 -6.12
CA ALA A 40 6.01 -0.38 -4.79
C ALA A 40 4.76 0.24 -4.15
N ASP A 41 3.99 1.02 -4.91
CA ASP A 41 2.74 1.64 -4.44
C ASP A 41 1.72 0.56 -4.05
N ILE A 42 1.56 -0.46 -4.89
CA ILE A 42 0.68 -1.61 -4.63
C ILE A 42 1.15 -2.41 -3.41
N ALA A 43 2.46 -2.62 -3.25
CA ALA A 43 3.01 -3.35 -2.11
C ALA A 43 2.76 -2.59 -0.79
N ALA A 44 3.00 -1.29 -0.77
CA ALA A 44 2.72 -0.43 0.37
C ALA A 44 1.23 -0.42 0.72
N HIS A 45 0.38 -0.23 -0.29
CA HIS A 45 -1.07 -0.23 -0.15
C HIS A 45 -1.58 -1.52 0.52
N ALA A 46 -1.14 -2.69 0.04
CA ALA A 46 -1.59 -3.98 0.58
C ALA A 46 -1.23 -4.15 2.07
N VAL A 47 -0.03 -3.71 2.48
CA VAL A 47 0.39 -3.75 3.89
C VAL A 47 -0.46 -2.82 4.74
N ILE A 48 -0.59 -1.55 4.32
CA ILE A 48 -1.32 -0.53 5.07
C ILE A 48 -2.80 -0.90 5.20
N LEU A 49 -3.45 -1.29 4.11
CA LEU A 49 -4.87 -1.64 4.10
C LEU A 49 -5.16 -2.79 5.08
N LYS A 50 -4.38 -3.87 5.00
CA LYS A 50 -4.52 -5.02 5.90
C LYS A 50 -4.26 -4.63 7.36
N GLY A 51 -3.25 -3.81 7.61
CA GLY A 51 -2.92 -3.35 8.95
C GLY A 51 -4.02 -2.47 9.56
N LEU A 52 -4.54 -1.51 8.81
CA LEU A 52 -5.63 -0.63 9.27
C LEU A 52 -6.93 -1.41 9.49
N GLN A 53 -7.28 -2.34 8.60
CA GLN A 53 -8.46 -3.20 8.79
C GLN A 53 -8.36 -4.06 10.06
N ALA A 54 -7.16 -4.51 10.43
CA ALA A 54 -6.93 -5.26 11.66
C ALA A 54 -6.92 -4.38 12.91
N LEU A 55 -6.40 -3.15 12.82
CA LEU A 55 -6.28 -2.23 13.95
C LEU A 55 -7.60 -1.51 14.27
N THR A 56 -8.36 -1.16 13.25
CA THR A 56 -9.57 -0.34 13.33
C THR A 56 -10.62 -0.87 12.33
N PRO A 57 -11.21 -2.05 12.58
CA PRO A 57 -12.12 -2.71 11.63
C PRO A 57 -13.39 -1.88 11.34
N ASP A 58 -13.80 -1.04 12.27
CA ASP A 58 -15.02 -0.22 12.15
C ASP A 58 -14.78 1.11 11.42
N ILE A 59 -13.52 1.45 11.12
CA ILE A 59 -13.17 2.71 10.45
C ILE A 59 -12.94 2.42 8.96
N PRO A 60 -13.70 3.05 8.04
CA PRO A 60 -13.47 2.87 6.62
C PRO A 60 -12.13 3.46 6.18
N VAL A 61 -11.48 2.79 5.22
CA VAL A 61 -10.19 3.21 4.67
C VAL A 61 -10.40 3.72 3.25
N LEU A 62 -9.97 4.95 3.00
CA LEU A 62 -9.87 5.54 1.66
C LEU A 62 -8.41 5.47 1.22
N SER A 63 -8.16 4.95 0.02
CA SER A 63 -6.81 4.79 -0.53
C SER A 63 -6.79 5.08 -2.02
N GLU A 64 -5.72 5.71 -2.49
CA GLU A 64 -5.49 6.02 -3.91
C GLU A 64 -5.38 4.74 -4.78
N GLU A 65 -4.80 3.69 -4.21
CA GLU A 65 -4.64 2.39 -4.89
C GLU A 65 -5.83 1.43 -4.72
N ALA A 66 -6.90 1.86 -4.04
CA ALA A 66 -8.09 1.04 -3.95
C ALA A 66 -8.82 1.03 -5.31
N PRO A 67 -9.46 -0.10 -5.70
CA PRO A 67 -10.28 -0.14 -6.91
C PRO A 67 -11.34 0.96 -6.88
N GLN A 68 -11.43 1.75 -7.95
CA GLN A 68 -12.52 2.70 -8.14
C GLN A 68 -13.80 1.93 -8.52
N SER A 69 -14.51 1.45 -7.51
CA SER A 69 -15.86 0.92 -7.65
C SER A 69 -16.86 2.01 -7.25
N TRP A 70 -17.21 2.89 -8.18
CA TRP A 70 -18.28 3.88 -8.02
C TRP A 70 -19.19 3.89 -9.24
#